data_AF-A0A833SB00-F1
#
_entry.id   AF-A0A833SB00-F1
#
_cell.length_a   1.000
_cell.length_b   1.000
_cell.length_c   1.000
_cell.angle_alpha   90.00
_cell.angle_beta   90.00
_cell.angle_gamma   90.00
#
_symmetry.space_group_name_H-M   'P 1'
#
loop_
_entity.id
_entity.type
_entity.pdbx_description
1 polymer ?
#
loop_
_entity_poly.entity_id
_entity_poly.type
_entity_poly.pdbx_seq_one_letter_code
_entity_poly.pdbx_strand_id
1 'polypeptide(L)'
;MATFTKIVQISRAVNNVTKLFTNLVLSQNINSVRSSMFIQSCKINVYAMQKWFKLFRMPTLQCGLIHTTSKRNDLMEFFDDPKNWDKDKVRVGRSWRKDELRLKSNEELHKLWYVLLKERNMLLTMEEIYKQEHKYFPNPERIDKVEDSMANLESVVRERNRAYYMLETGTTGERPVSLRYSPLGLRYRYRLRQYSRPKHANSEWHKTHKFGYGGYAVSKFLRLYREKLWNEKRKSRNRQINRVATLMRIFPNLDMEAVKEQYPLADIEKVKKLRKTDGHFVRD
;
A
#
# COMPACT_ATOMS: atom_id res chain seq x y z
N MET A 1 -14.83 34.97 47.21
CA MET A 1 -14.11 34.03 46.31
C MET A 1 -14.95 33.89 45.05
N ALA A 2 -14.55 34.59 43.98
CA ALA A 2 -15.35 34.78 42.78
C ALA A 2 -15.40 33.49 41.93
N THR A 3 -16.61 33.07 41.55
CA THR A 3 -16.87 31.95 40.65
C THR A 3 -16.78 32.41 39.20
N PHE A 4 -15.74 31.97 38.48
CA PHE A 4 -15.61 32.21 37.05
C PHE A 4 -16.47 31.21 36.27
N THR A 5 -17.68 31.61 35.89
CA THR A 5 -18.49 30.90 34.88
C THR A 5 -18.03 31.34 33.49
N LYS A 6 -17.30 30.48 32.77
CA LYS A 6 -16.99 30.69 31.35
C LYS A 6 -18.24 30.44 30.51
N ILE A 7 -18.93 31.50 30.14
CA ILE A 7 -19.98 31.49 29.12
C ILE A 7 -19.28 31.49 27.75
N VAL A 8 -19.29 30.33 27.08
CA VAL A 8 -18.82 30.20 25.69
C VAL A 8 -19.92 30.76 24.78
N GLN A 9 -19.70 31.96 24.25
CA GLN A 9 -20.52 32.51 23.17
C GLN A 9 -20.23 31.72 21.88
N ILE A 10 -21.12 30.79 21.55
CA ILE A 10 -21.12 30.10 20.26
C ILE A 10 -21.61 31.09 19.20
N SER A 11 -20.76 31.38 18.22
CA SER A 11 -21.06 32.27 17.11
C SER A 11 -22.27 31.78 16.29
N ARG A 12 -23.09 32.72 15.78
CA ARG A 12 -24.32 32.48 15.00
C ARG A 12 -24.12 31.67 13.70
N ALA A 13 -22.89 31.25 13.38
CA ALA A 13 -22.54 30.50 12.17
C ALA A 13 -22.82 28.98 12.27
N VAL A 14 -23.09 28.43 13.46
CA VAL A 14 -23.24 26.97 13.66
C VAL A 14 -24.71 26.49 13.55
N ASN A 15 -25.67 27.41 13.47
CA ASN A 15 -27.11 27.07 13.41
C ASN A 15 -27.58 26.48 12.07
N ASN A 16 -26.74 26.50 11.03
CA ASN A 16 -27.06 25.91 9.73
C ASN A 16 -26.59 24.45 9.58
N VAL A 17 -25.71 23.97 10.47
CA VAL A 17 -25.24 22.58 10.44
C VAL A 17 -26.14 21.67 11.27
N THR A 18 -26.74 22.19 12.35
CA THR A 18 -27.64 21.40 13.22
C THR A 18 -29.03 21.14 12.63
N LYS A 19 -29.44 21.91 11.60
CA LYS A 19 -30.70 21.66 10.85
C LYS A 19 -30.59 20.58 9.77
N LEU A 20 -29.37 20.12 9.43
CA LEU A 20 -29.17 19.07 8.42
C LEU A 20 -29.18 17.65 9.00
N PHE A 21 -29.12 17.50 10.33
CA PHE A 21 -28.99 16.20 10.99
C PHE A 21 -30.27 15.65 11.63
N THR A 22 -31.42 16.34 11.52
CA THR A 22 -32.67 15.90 12.17
C THR A 22 -33.68 15.19 11.27
N ASN A 23 -33.36 14.92 10.00
CA ASN A 23 -34.27 14.20 9.07
C ASN A 23 -33.60 12.97 8.43
N LEU A 24 -32.99 12.11 9.24
CA LEU A 24 -32.58 10.76 8.84
C LEU A 24 -33.41 9.73 9.62
N VAL A 25 -34.71 9.69 9.31
CA VAL A 25 -35.51 8.49 9.55
C VAL A 25 -35.22 7.52 8.40
N LEU A 26 -34.56 6.41 8.73
CA LEU A 26 -34.39 5.26 7.86
C LEU A 26 -35.77 4.66 7.53
N SER A 27 -36.37 5.10 6.42
CA SER A 27 -37.39 4.31 5.75
C SER A 27 -36.71 3.12 5.05
N GLN A 28 -37.16 1.91 5.37
CA GLN A 28 -36.76 0.71 4.65
C GLN A 28 -37.48 0.72 3.29
N ASN A 29 -36.84 1.28 2.27
CA ASN A 29 -37.29 1.17 0.89
C ASN A 29 -36.96 -0.23 0.35
N ILE A 30 -37.95 -1.13 0.41
CA ILE A 30 -37.97 -2.37 -0.37
C ILE A 30 -38.46 -2.01 -1.78
N ASN A 31 -37.54 -1.62 -2.65
CA ASN A 31 -37.84 -1.48 -4.08
C ASN A 31 -37.76 -2.87 -4.74
N SER A 32 -38.89 -3.58 -4.74
CA SER A 32 -39.12 -4.70 -5.66
C SER A 32 -39.40 -4.11 -7.04
N VAL A 33 -38.44 -4.23 -7.95
CA VAL A 33 -38.65 -4.02 -9.39
C VAL A 33 -39.62 -5.11 -9.88
N ARG A 34 -40.91 -4.79 -9.98
CA ARG A 34 -41.87 -5.56 -10.77
C ARG A 34 -41.79 -5.05 -12.21
N SER A 35 -41.10 -5.79 -13.06
CA SER A 35 -41.23 -5.68 -14.51
C SER A 35 -42.63 -6.13 -14.92
N SER A 36 -43.45 -5.20 -15.42
CA SER A 36 -44.73 -5.53 -16.05
C SER A 36 -44.44 -6.08 -17.45
N MET A 37 -44.45 -7.40 -17.61
CA MET A 37 -44.62 -8.00 -18.92
C MET A 37 -46.04 -7.71 -19.41
N PHE A 38 -46.13 -6.90 -20.45
CA PHE A 38 -47.29 -6.84 -21.32
C PHE A 38 -47.52 -8.22 -21.94
N ILE A 39 -48.60 -8.89 -21.55
CA ILE A 39 -49.15 -9.99 -22.34
C ILE A 39 -50.50 -9.54 -22.86
N GLN A 40 -50.49 -9.39 -24.17
CA GLN A 40 -51.62 -9.06 -25.02
C GLN A 40 -52.74 -10.08 -24.85
N SER A 41 -53.95 -9.56 -24.77
CA SER A 41 -55.21 -10.28 -24.65
C SER A 41 -55.39 -11.33 -25.75
N CYS A 42 -55.57 -12.58 -25.33
CA CYS A 42 -56.21 -13.62 -26.13
C CYS A 42 -57.38 -14.20 -25.34
N LYS A 43 -58.58 -13.99 -25.85
CA LYS A 43 -59.84 -14.54 -25.31
C LYS A 43 -59.78 -16.06 -25.37
N ILE A 44 -59.85 -16.74 -24.23
CA ILE A 44 -60.19 -18.17 -24.19
C ILE A 44 -61.23 -18.41 -23.08
N ASN A 45 -62.19 -19.22 -23.48
CA ASN A 45 -63.48 -19.53 -22.89
C ASN A 45 -63.46 -19.92 -21.40
N VAL A 46 -64.33 -19.29 -20.62
CA VAL A 46 -64.65 -19.66 -19.25
C VAL A 46 -65.53 -20.91 -19.31
N TYR A 47 -64.97 -22.12 -19.22
CA TYR A 47 -65.63 -23.37 -18.76
C TYR A 47 -64.68 -24.57 -18.94
N ALA A 48 -63.46 -24.54 -18.38
CA ALA A 48 -62.63 -25.76 -18.31
C ALA A 48 -61.44 -25.63 -17.34
N MET A 49 -61.63 -25.21 -16.08
CA MET A 49 -60.50 -25.22 -15.12
C MET A 49 -60.88 -25.53 -13.66
N GLN A 50 -61.93 -26.31 -13.42
CA GLN A 50 -62.23 -26.85 -12.08
C GLN A 50 -61.66 -28.26 -11.83
N LYS A 51 -60.77 -28.76 -12.69
CA LYS A 51 -60.24 -30.13 -12.59
C LYS A 51 -58.71 -30.27 -12.66
N TRP A 52 -57.97 -29.25 -12.23
CA TRP A 52 -56.49 -29.29 -12.12
C TRP A 52 -55.96 -28.74 -10.78
N PHE A 53 -56.82 -28.59 -9.77
CA PHE A 53 -56.45 -28.07 -8.44
C PHE A 53 -56.04 -29.14 -7.41
N LYS A 54 -55.51 -30.29 -7.84
CA LYS A 54 -55.18 -31.39 -6.92
C LYS A 54 -53.77 -31.98 -6.95
N LEU A 55 -52.86 -31.52 -7.82
CA LEU A 55 -51.52 -32.11 -7.89
C LEU A 55 -50.49 -31.05 -8.29
N PHE A 56 -50.05 -30.20 -7.37
CA PHE A 56 -48.69 -29.62 -7.34
C PHE A 56 -48.44 -29.00 -5.97
N ARG A 57 -48.08 -29.86 -5.01
CA ARG A 57 -47.54 -29.48 -3.71
C ARG A 57 -46.07 -29.07 -3.94
N MET A 58 -45.82 -27.78 -4.13
CA MET A 58 -44.46 -27.24 -4.14
C MET A 58 -43.87 -27.34 -2.73
N PRO A 59 -42.67 -27.92 -2.53
CA PRO A 59 -42.03 -27.89 -1.24
C PRO A 59 -41.60 -26.45 -0.96
N THR A 60 -42.09 -25.88 0.13
CA THR A 60 -41.54 -24.66 0.71
C THR A 60 -40.12 -24.96 1.16
N LEU A 61 -39.14 -24.73 0.28
CA LEU A 61 -37.76 -24.61 0.70
C LEU A 61 -37.69 -23.35 1.58
N GLN A 62 -37.74 -23.56 2.89
CA GLN A 62 -37.27 -22.59 3.86
C GLN A 62 -35.77 -22.41 3.61
N CYS A 63 -35.41 -21.51 2.69
CA CYS A 63 -34.08 -20.92 2.69
C CYS A 63 -33.98 -20.08 3.96
N GLY A 64 -33.52 -20.71 5.03
CA GLY A 64 -33.04 -20.03 6.22
C GLY A 64 -31.82 -19.21 5.85
N LEU A 65 -32.03 -17.99 5.37
CA LEU A 65 -30.99 -16.99 5.24
C LEU A 65 -30.66 -16.48 6.64
N ILE A 66 -29.99 -17.31 7.44
CA ILE A 66 -29.46 -16.91 8.75
C ILE A 66 -28.20 -16.09 8.47
N HIS A 67 -28.39 -14.84 8.03
CA HIS A 67 -27.35 -13.84 8.18
C HIS A 67 -27.30 -13.48 9.67
N THR A 68 -26.45 -14.15 10.44
CA THR A 68 -26.03 -13.62 11.74
C THR A 68 -25.36 -12.28 11.46
N THR A 69 -26.04 -11.18 11.80
CA THR A 69 -25.44 -9.85 11.75
C THR A 69 -24.22 -9.87 12.65
N SER A 70 -23.04 -9.56 12.10
CA SER A 70 -21.81 -9.51 12.90
C SER A 70 -22.04 -8.55 14.07
N LYS A 71 -21.70 -8.96 15.30
CA LYS A 71 -21.67 -8.04 16.45
C LYS A 71 -20.90 -6.78 16.05
N ARG A 72 -21.55 -5.63 16.10
CA ARG A 72 -20.91 -4.33 15.91
C ARG A 72 -20.41 -3.91 17.27
N ASN A 73 -19.11 -4.06 17.52
CA ASN A 73 -18.53 -3.64 18.79
C ASN A 73 -18.27 -2.13 18.82
N ASP A 74 -18.70 -1.40 17.78
CA ASP A 74 -18.66 0.06 17.65
C ASP A 74 -17.27 0.61 17.99
N LEU A 75 -17.16 1.51 18.96
CA LEU A 75 -15.87 2.08 19.39
C LEU A 75 -14.96 1.09 20.11
N MET A 76 -15.49 -0.03 20.62
CA MET A 76 -14.67 -1.03 21.32
C MET A 76 -13.74 -1.80 20.39
N GLU A 77 -13.93 -1.72 19.06
CA GLU A 77 -13.02 -2.35 18.08
C GLU A 77 -11.66 -1.63 17.97
N PHE A 78 -11.54 -0.42 18.53
CA PHE A 78 -10.28 0.34 18.60
C PHE A 78 -9.43 -0.03 19.82
N PHE A 79 -9.91 -0.90 20.70
CA PHE A 79 -9.20 -1.34 21.88
C PHE A 79 -9.01 -2.87 21.83
N ASP A 80 -7.90 -3.35 22.37
CA ASP A 80 -7.70 -4.81 22.53
C ASP A 80 -8.74 -5.35 23.52
N ASP A 81 -8.94 -6.66 23.48
CA ASP A 81 -9.84 -7.35 24.39
C ASP A 81 -9.53 -6.94 25.84
N PRO A 82 -10.53 -6.64 26.67
CA PRO A 82 -10.32 -6.23 28.07
C PRO A 82 -9.49 -7.22 28.90
N LYS A 83 -9.42 -8.49 28.45
CA LYS A 83 -8.60 -9.55 29.06
C LYS A 83 -7.10 -9.41 28.79
N ASN A 84 -6.69 -8.53 27.88
CA ASN A 84 -5.32 -8.36 27.43
C ASN A 84 -4.69 -7.06 27.95
N TRP A 85 -5.44 -6.16 28.59
CA TRP A 85 -4.94 -4.87 29.06
C TRP A 85 -3.80 -5.00 30.10
N ASP A 86 -3.87 -5.99 30.99
CA ASP A 86 -2.88 -6.18 32.06
C ASP A 86 -1.72 -7.10 31.68
N LYS A 87 -1.62 -7.56 30.42
CA LYS A 87 -0.61 -8.54 29.99
C LYS A 87 0.55 -7.87 29.27
N ASP A 88 1.75 -8.01 29.80
CA ASP A 88 2.98 -7.53 29.15
C ASP A 88 3.28 -8.23 27.81
N LYS A 89 2.83 -9.49 27.66
CA LYS A 89 3.07 -10.31 26.47
C LYS A 89 1.77 -10.93 25.98
N VAL A 90 1.24 -10.41 24.87
CA VAL A 90 0.14 -11.02 24.12
C VAL A 90 0.73 -12.00 23.10
N ARG A 91 0.29 -13.26 23.15
CA ARG A 91 0.71 -14.29 22.19
C ARG A 91 0.04 -14.00 20.84
N VAL A 92 0.86 -13.66 19.85
CA VAL A 92 0.41 -13.38 18.48
C VAL A 92 0.92 -14.44 17.51
N GLY A 93 0.17 -14.64 16.42
CA GLY A 93 0.57 -15.51 15.33
C GLY A 93 1.67 -14.92 14.45
N ARG A 94 2.05 -15.67 13.41
CA ARG A 94 2.93 -15.18 12.34
C ARG A 94 2.18 -14.26 11.36
N SER A 95 2.94 -13.48 10.58
CA SER A 95 2.40 -12.71 9.46
C SER A 95 1.93 -13.61 8.31
N TRP A 96 1.03 -13.08 7.47
CA TRP A 96 0.52 -13.75 6.28
C TRP A 96 1.60 -13.81 5.19
N ARG A 97 1.85 -15.01 4.66
CA ARG A 97 2.82 -15.23 3.57
C ARG A 97 2.15 -15.04 2.22
N LYS A 98 2.91 -14.56 1.22
CA LYS A 98 2.40 -14.34 -0.15
C LYS A 98 1.80 -15.61 -0.76
N ASP A 99 2.41 -16.76 -0.54
CA ASP A 99 1.95 -18.04 -1.12
C ASP A 99 0.57 -18.44 -0.60
N GLU A 100 0.27 -18.19 0.67
CA GLU A 100 -1.04 -18.45 1.26
C GLU A 100 -2.10 -17.51 0.72
N LEU A 101 -1.75 -16.24 0.53
CA LEU A 101 -2.63 -15.22 -0.01
C LEU A 101 -2.94 -15.46 -1.49
N ARG A 102 -2.02 -16.08 -2.25
CA ARG A 102 -2.24 -16.47 -3.66
C ARG A 102 -3.32 -17.53 -3.81
N LEU A 103 -3.51 -18.40 -2.81
CA LEU A 103 -4.54 -19.45 -2.82
C LEU A 103 -5.95 -18.92 -2.50
N LYS A 104 -6.07 -17.69 -1.99
CA LYS A 104 -7.35 -17.10 -1.54
C LYS A 104 -8.06 -16.34 -2.65
N SER A 105 -9.39 -16.32 -2.60
CA SER A 105 -10.21 -15.56 -3.56
C SER A 105 -10.08 -14.05 -3.33
N ASN A 106 -10.40 -13.23 -4.34
CA ASN A 106 -10.35 -11.77 -4.18
C ASN A 106 -11.34 -11.25 -3.12
N GLU A 107 -12.49 -11.91 -2.97
CA GLU A 107 -13.47 -11.57 -1.92
C GLU A 107 -12.93 -11.84 -0.52
N GLU A 108 -12.23 -12.97 -0.33
CA GLU A 108 -11.57 -13.31 0.94
C GLU A 108 -10.43 -12.34 1.25
N LEU A 109 -9.61 -11.98 0.27
CA LEU A 109 -8.54 -10.99 0.45
C LEU A 109 -9.11 -9.62 0.82
N HIS A 110 -10.23 -9.21 0.21
CA HIS A 110 -10.90 -7.96 0.55
C HIS A 110 -11.43 -7.97 2.00
N LYS A 111 -12.06 -9.07 2.45
CA LYS A 111 -12.49 -9.23 3.84
C LYS A 111 -11.28 -9.22 4.80
N LEU A 112 -10.21 -9.94 4.46
CA LEU A 112 -8.99 -10.00 5.24
C LEU A 112 -8.33 -8.64 5.39
N TRP A 113 -8.31 -7.82 4.34
CA TRP A 113 -7.79 -6.45 4.40
C TRP A 113 -8.46 -5.64 5.51
N TYR A 114 -9.79 -5.71 5.63
CA TYR A 114 -10.51 -5.01 6.70
C TYR A 114 -10.24 -5.58 8.09
N VAL A 115 -10.08 -6.90 8.23
CA VAL A 115 -9.67 -7.49 9.51
C VAL A 115 -8.31 -6.95 9.94
N LEU A 116 -7.32 -6.94 9.03
CA LEU A 116 -5.99 -6.40 9.30
C LEU A 116 -6.00 -4.89 9.54
N LEU A 117 -6.86 -4.14 8.83
CA LEU A 117 -6.99 -2.70 9.01
C LEU A 117 -7.53 -2.35 10.40
N LYS A 118 -8.52 -3.09 10.89
CA LYS A 118 -9.07 -2.89 12.24
C LYS A 118 -8.03 -3.18 13.32
N GLU A 119 -7.32 -4.30 13.16
CA GLU A 119 -6.19 -4.66 14.02
C GLU A 119 -5.12 -3.56 14.02
N ARG A 120 -4.69 -3.08 12.84
CA ARG A 120 -3.72 -1.98 12.73
C ARG A 120 -4.19 -0.73 13.46
N ASN A 121 -5.45 -0.33 13.26
CA ASN A 121 -5.99 0.86 13.90
C ASN A 121 -6.03 0.72 15.43
N MET A 122 -6.42 -0.45 15.94
CA MET A 122 -6.40 -0.78 17.36
C MET A 122 -4.97 -0.75 17.95
N LEU A 123 -3.96 -1.21 17.20
CA LEU A 123 -2.58 -1.15 17.68
C LEU A 123 -2.02 0.26 17.69
N LEU A 124 -2.37 1.09 16.70
CA LEU A 124 -1.94 2.50 16.65
C LEU A 124 -2.58 3.34 17.76
N THR A 125 -3.84 3.08 18.11
CA THR A 125 -4.49 3.74 19.26
C THR A 125 -3.80 3.36 20.56
N MET A 126 -3.51 2.07 20.75
CA MET A 126 -2.75 1.62 21.92
C MET A 126 -1.34 2.22 21.96
N GLU A 127 -0.59 2.18 20.87
CA GLU A 127 0.77 2.74 20.80
C GLU A 127 0.81 4.20 21.25
N GLU A 128 -0.15 5.00 20.78
CA GLU A 128 -0.25 6.41 21.17
C GLU A 128 -0.62 6.57 22.66
N ILE A 129 -1.51 5.74 23.21
CA ILE A 129 -1.84 5.73 24.65
C ILE A 129 -0.60 5.39 25.48
N TYR A 130 0.13 4.32 25.15
CA TYR A 130 1.35 3.93 25.88
C TYR A 130 2.43 5.01 25.81
N LYS A 131 2.55 5.68 24.66
CA LYS A 131 3.46 6.81 24.48
C LYS A 131 3.06 8.01 25.35
N GLN A 132 1.77 8.32 25.45
CA GLN A 132 1.25 9.38 26.33
C GLN A 132 1.42 9.04 27.81
N GLU A 133 1.26 7.77 28.17
CA GLU A 133 1.51 7.28 29.53
C GLU A 133 3.00 7.07 29.85
N HIS A 134 3.90 7.32 28.89
CA HIS A 134 5.34 7.06 29.00
C HIS A 134 5.68 5.61 29.40
N LYS A 135 4.90 4.64 28.90
CA LYS A 135 5.09 3.21 29.12
C LYS A 135 5.59 2.53 27.84
N TYR A 136 6.26 1.38 28.00
CA TYR A 136 6.65 0.55 26.87
C TYR A 136 5.44 -0.15 26.27
N PHE A 137 5.36 -0.19 24.95
CA PHE A 137 4.28 -0.86 24.24
C PHE A 137 4.39 -2.39 24.39
N PRO A 138 3.31 -3.09 24.78
CA PRO A 138 3.29 -4.55 24.85
C PRO A 138 3.42 -5.14 23.44
N ASN A 139 4.52 -5.86 23.18
CA ASN A 139 4.77 -6.59 21.94
C ASN A 139 4.70 -5.74 20.64
N PRO A 140 5.68 -4.84 20.40
CA PRO A 140 5.73 -3.98 19.20
C PRO A 140 5.80 -4.77 17.89
N GLU A 141 6.34 -6.00 17.92
CA GLU A 141 6.40 -6.87 16.74
C GLU A 141 5.02 -7.19 16.13
N ARG A 142 3.94 -7.05 16.91
CA ARG A 142 2.57 -7.23 16.42
C ARG A 142 2.24 -6.22 15.32
N ILE A 143 2.72 -4.98 15.44
CA ILE A 143 2.55 -3.92 14.44
C ILE A 143 3.26 -4.30 13.15
N ASP A 144 4.54 -4.69 13.24
CA ASP A 144 5.35 -5.11 12.10
C ASP A 144 4.72 -6.30 11.36
N LYS A 145 4.22 -7.30 12.11
CA LYS A 145 3.56 -8.48 11.52
C LYS A 145 2.28 -8.13 10.76
N VAL A 146 1.52 -7.15 11.23
CA VAL A 146 0.31 -6.66 10.55
C VAL A 146 0.70 -5.86 9.31
N GLU A 147 1.69 -4.98 9.41
CA GLU A 147 2.18 -4.19 8.28
C GLU A 147 2.73 -5.08 7.16
N ASP A 148 3.55 -6.07 7.51
CA ASP A 148 4.04 -7.09 6.57
C ASP A 148 2.90 -7.83 5.87
N SER A 149 1.87 -8.22 6.64
CA SER A 149 0.70 -8.91 6.10
C SER A 149 -0.08 -8.04 5.13
N MET A 150 -0.26 -6.75 5.45
CA MET A 150 -0.94 -5.79 4.57
C MET A 150 -0.13 -5.54 3.29
N ALA A 151 1.19 -5.35 3.40
CA ALA A 151 2.08 -5.17 2.24
C ALA A 151 2.12 -6.41 1.34
N ASN A 152 2.12 -7.61 1.92
CA ASN A 152 2.04 -8.86 1.18
C ASN A 152 0.71 -9.00 0.45
N LEU A 153 -0.41 -8.66 1.09
CA LEU A 153 -1.74 -8.66 0.48
C LEU A 153 -1.82 -7.70 -0.70
N GLU A 154 -1.37 -6.45 -0.52
CA GLU A 154 -1.32 -5.46 -1.59
C GLU A 154 -0.44 -5.93 -2.76
N SER A 155 0.71 -6.54 -2.47
CA SER A 155 1.61 -7.11 -3.49
C SER A 155 0.91 -8.18 -4.32
N VAL A 156 0.16 -9.10 -3.70
CA VAL A 156 -0.55 -10.18 -4.41
C VAL A 156 -1.69 -9.63 -5.27
N VAL A 157 -2.44 -8.66 -4.75
CA VAL A 157 -3.51 -8.01 -5.53
C VAL A 157 -2.92 -7.23 -6.71
N ARG A 158 -1.81 -6.53 -6.51
CA ARG A 158 -1.09 -5.83 -7.59
C ARG A 158 -0.54 -6.80 -8.64
N GLU A 159 0.00 -7.95 -8.22
CA GLU A 159 0.46 -9.02 -9.12
C GLU A 159 -0.68 -9.53 -10.01
N ARG A 160 -1.85 -9.84 -9.41
CA ARG A 160 -3.05 -10.28 -10.13
C ARG A 160 -3.54 -9.23 -11.13
N ASN A 161 -3.66 -7.97 -10.70
CA ASN A 161 -4.09 -6.88 -11.57
C ASN A 161 -3.12 -6.69 -12.73
N ARG A 162 -1.81 -6.70 -12.46
CA ARG A 162 -0.79 -6.59 -13.50
C ARG A 162 -0.90 -7.70 -14.55
N ALA A 163 -1.08 -8.96 -14.11
CA ALA A 163 -1.25 -10.08 -15.02
C ALA A 163 -2.48 -9.92 -15.91
N TYR A 164 -3.61 -9.52 -15.32
CA TYR A 164 -4.85 -9.25 -16.04
C TYR A 164 -4.68 -8.15 -17.11
N TYR A 165 -4.17 -6.97 -16.74
CA TYR A 165 -3.99 -5.87 -17.70
C TYR A 165 -2.95 -6.16 -18.78
N MET A 166 -1.94 -6.98 -18.46
CA MET A 166 -0.95 -7.40 -19.45
C MET A 166 -1.56 -8.33 -20.50
N LEU A 167 -2.52 -9.19 -20.13
CA LEU A 167 -3.23 -10.04 -21.07
C LEU A 167 -4.26 -9.25 -21.90
N GLU A 168 -5.06 -8.41 -21.25
CA GLU A 168 -6.16 -7.69 -21.91
C GLU A 168 -5.68 -6.52 -22.79
N THR A 169 -4.73 -5.72 -22.30
CA THR A 169 -4.31 -4.45 -22.95
C THR A 169 -2.83 -4.45 -23.33
N GLY A 170 -2.02 -5.41 -22.86
CA GLY A 170 -0.56 -5.38 -23.00
C GLY A 170 0.12 -4.34 -22.10
N THR A 171 -0.59 -3.77 -21.12
CA THR A 171 -0.05 -2.75 -20.21
C THR A 171 -0.15 -3.19 -18.76
N THR A 172 0.59 -2.55 -17.85
CA THR A 172 0.63 -2.97 -16.43
C THR A 172 -0.63 -2.62 -15.64
N GLY A 173 -1.48 -1.71 -16.15
CA GLY A 173 -2.62 -1.13 -15.39
C GLY A 173 -2.24 -0.14 -14.28
N GLU A 174 -0.95 0.02 -13.99
CA GLU A 174 -0.44 1.07 -13.11
C GLU A 174 -0.52 2.45 -13.78
N ARG A 175 -0.44 3.50 -12.94
CA ARG A 175 -0.45 4.88 -13.41
C ARG A 175 0.62 5.11 -14.48
N PRO A 176 0.27 5.62 -15.68
CA PRO A 176 1.22 5.77 -16.76
C PRO A 176 2.34 6.75 -16.41
N VAL A 177 3.55 6.41 -16.86
CA VAL A 177 4.78 7.18 -16.59
C VAL A 177 5.47 7.49 -17.91
N SER A 178 5.91 8.74 -18.08
CA SER A 178 6.73 9.16 -19.21
C SER A 178 8.08 9.65 -18.72
N LEU A 179 9.13 9.34 -19.48
CA LEU A 179 10.46 9.86 -19.19
C LEU A 179 10.55 11.30 -19.74
N ARG A 180 10.82 12.25 -18.85
CA ARG A 180 10.89 13.67 -19.17
C ARG A 180 12.18 14.27 -18.61
N TYR A 181 12.57 15.42 -19.14
CA TYR A 181 13.67 16.18 -18.62
C TYR A 181 13.14 17.27 -17.67
N SER A 182 13.83 17.45 -16.56
CA SER A 182 13.68 18.61 -15.69
C SER A 182 14.27 19.84 -16.39
N PRO A 183 13.88 21.07 -16.03
CA PRO A 183 14.55 22.30 -16.48
C PRO A 183 16.08 22.29 -16.30
N LEU A 184 16.60 21.50 -15.36
CA LEU A 184 18.04 21.30 -15.14
C LEU A 184 18.68 20.27 -16.09
N GLY A 185 17.92 19.69 -17.01
CA GLY A 185 18.36 18.66 -17.96
C GLY A 185 18.53 17.25 -17.39
N LEU A 186 18.06 17.02 -16.17
CA LEU A 186 18.05 15.70 -15.54
C LEU A 186 16.80 14.92 -15.96
N ARG A 187 16.99 13.66 -16.38
CA ARG A 187 15.87 12.76 -16.73
C ARG A 187 15.16 12.30 -15.46
N TYR A 188 13.85 12.38 -15.43
CA TYR A 188 13.03 11.85 -14.34
C TYR A 188 11.75 11.19 -14.88
N ARG A 189 11.21 10.29 -14.07
CA ARG A 189 9.96 9.58 -14.35
C ARG A 189 8.77 10.48 -14.01
N TYR A 190 8.17 11.12 -15.00
CA TYR A 190 6.97 11.94 -14.83
C TYR A 190 5.71 11.07 -14.83
N ARG A 191 5.01 11.03 -13.69
CA ARG A 191 3.75 10.28 -13.52
C ARG A 191 2.58 11.09 -14.05
N LEU A 192 1.96 10.64 -15.14
CA LEU A 192 0.86 11.36 -15.80
C LEU A 192 -0.36 11.49 -14.87
N ARG A 193 -1.10 12.59 -14.96
CA ARG A 193 -2.34 12.84 -14.19
C ARG A 193 -3.53 12.87 -15.14
N GLN A 194 -4.71 12.60 -14.60
CA GLN A 194 -5.97 12.86 -15.30
C GLN A 194 -6.28 14.35 -15.23
N TYR A 195 -6.80 14.91 -16.32
CA TYR A 195 -7.19 16.31 -16.43
C TYR A 195 -8.56 16.37 -17.13
N SER A 196 -9.42 17.30 -16.70
CA SER A 196 -10.73 17.49 -17.32
C SER A 196 -10.64 18.13 -18.71
N ARG A 197 -9.61 18.96 -18.94
CA ARG A 197 -9.38 19.64 -20.23
C ARG A 197 -8.27 18.93 -21.02
N PRO A 198 -8.40 18.81 -22.35
CA PRO A 198 -7.33 18.33 -23.21
C PRO A 198 -6.05 19.13 -23.03
N LYS A 199 -4.90 18.47 -23.24
CA LYS A 199 -3.57 19.05 -22.98
C LYS A 199 -3.36 20.41 -23.66
N HIS A 200 -3.69 20.51 -24.95
CA HIS A 200 -3.48 21.72 -25.75
C HIS A 200 -4.32 22.92 -25.27
N ALA A 201 -5.49 22.68 -24.64
CA ALA A 201 -6.37 23.71 -24.11
C ALA A 201 -6.07 24.07 -22.64
N ASN A 202 -5.17 23.32 -21.99
CA ASN A 202 -4.88 23.49 -20.57
C ASN A 202 -3.68 24.43 -20.35
N SER A 203 -3.96 25.73 -20.28
CA SER A 203 -2.93 26.76 -20.08
C SER A 203 -2.21 26.64 -18.72
N GLU A 204 -2.91 26.27 -17.65
CA GLU A 204 -2.33 26.04 -16.31
C GLU A 204 -1.30 24.91 -16.32
N TRP A 205 -1.61 23.84 -17.05
CA TRP A 205 -0.69 22.72 -17.22
C TRP A 205 0.59 23.16 -17.92
N HIS A 206 0.47 23.93 -19.02
CA HIS A 206 1.62 24.43 -19.76
C HIS A 206 2.50 25.39 -18.95
N LYS A 207 1.91 26.19 -18.04
CA LYS A 207 2.67 27.09 -17.15
C LYS A 207 3.55 26.32 -16.16
N THR A 208 3.04 25.22 -15.63
CA THR A 208 3.68 24.45 -14.55
C THR A 208 4.60 23.34 -15.06
N HIS A 209 4.27 22.70 -16.19
CA HIS A 209 4.96 21.50 -16.68
C HIS A 209 5.98 21.82 -17.79
N LYS A 210 7.11 22.41 -17.38
CA LYS A 210 8.23 22.71 -18.28
C LYS A 210 9.16 21.50 -18.39
N PHE A 211 9.02 20.73 -19.47
CA PHE A 211 9.82 19.51 -19.70
C PHE A 211 11.06 19.72 -20.59
N GLY A 212 11.33 20.96 -20.98
CA GLY A 212 12.50 21.33 -21.77
C GLY A 212 13.63 21.88 -20.89
N TYR A 213 14.85 21.70 -21.37
CA TYR A 213 16.05 22.32 -20.79
C TYR A 213 16.94 22.81 -21.92
N GLY A 214 17.79 23.79 -21.63
CA GLY A 214 18.66 24.38 -22.62
C GLY A 214 19.53 25.49 -22.03
N GLY A 215 20.32 26.11 -22.88
CA GLY A 215 21.22 27.19 -22.49
C GLY A 215 22.57 26.72 -21.96
N TYR A 216 23.51 27.66 -21.93
CA TYR A 216 24.89 27.42 -21.54
C TYR A 216 25.01 27.00 -20.06
N ALA A 217 24.27 27.66 -19.16
CA ALA A 217 24.31 27.38 -17.73
C ALA A 217 23.94 25.92 -17.41
N VAL A 218 22.86 25.40 -18.00
CA VAL A 218 22.43 24.01 -17.82
C VAL A 218 23.45 23.05 -18.43
N SER A 219 23.99 23.36 -19.60
CA SER A 219 25.02 22.53 -20.25
C SER A 219 26.29 22.41 -19.41
N LYS A 220 26.75 23.54 -18.84
CA LYS A 220 27.89 23.59 -17.90
C LYS A 220 27.58 22.79 -16.63
N PHE A 221 26.38 22.94 -16.06
CA PHE A 221 25.94 22.15 -14.91
C PHE A 221 25.98 20.65 -15.19
N LEU A 222 25.41 20.20 -16.31
CA LEU A 222 25.40 18.78 -16.69
C LEU A 222 26.82 18.22 -16.88
N ARG A 223 27.74 19.01 -17.45
CA ARG A 223 29.15 18.64 -17.57
C ARG A 223 29.79 18.42 -16.21
N LEU A 224 29.71 19.41 -15.32
CA LEU A 224 30.26 19.33 -13.96
C LEU A 224 29.61 18.21 -13.14
N TYR A 225 28.31 17.97 -13.34
CA TYR A 225 27.60 16.88 -12.68
C TYR A 225 28.13 15.50 -13.13
N ARG A 226 28.38 15.30 -14.43
CA ARG A 226 29.00 14.07 -14.94
C ARG A 226 30.43 13.89 -14.42
N GLU A 227 31.21 14.96 -14.38
CA GLU A 227 32.56 14.95 -13.80
C GLU A 227 32.52 14.55 -12.32
N LYS A 228 31.56 15.07 -11.54
CA LYS A 228 31.32 14.69 -10.15
C LYS A 228 30.99 13.21 -10.01
N LEU A 229 30.04 12.69 -10.80
CA LEU A 229 29.67 11.26 -10.79
C LEU A 229 30.86 10.37 -11.16
N TRP A 230 31.68 10.79 -12.13
CA TRP A 230 32.89 10.07 -12.51
C TRP A 230 33.94 10.08 -11.39
N ASN A 231 34.12 11.22 -10.72
CA ASN A 231 34.97 11.34 -9.54
C ASN A 231 34.52 10.43 -8.40
N GLU A 232 33.23 10.35 -8.13
CA GLU A 232 32.66 9.47 -7.11
C GLU A 232 32.88 7.99 -7.44
N LYS A 233 32.59 7.58 -8.69
CA LYS A 233 32.83 6.21 -9.16
C LYS A 233 34.30 5.81 -9.03
N ARG A 234 35.21 6.71 -9.43
CA ARG A 234 36.66 6.47 -9.32
C ARG A 234 37.11 6.38 -7.85
N LYS A 235 36.63 7.28 -6.99
CA LYS A 235 36.93 7.25 -5.54
C LYS A 235 36.43 5.95 -4.91
N SER A 236 35.22 5.50 -5.23
CA SER A 236 34.67 4.23 -4.76
C SER A 236 35.55 3.04 -5.17
N ARG A 237 35.94 2.97 -6.44
CA ARG A 237 36.87 1.94 -6.94
C ARG A 237 38.21 1.98 -6.19
N ASN A 238 38.80 3.16 -6.02
CA ASN A 238 40.06 3.32 -5.30
C ASN A 238 39.94 2.93 -3.82
N ARG A 239 38.80 3.21 -3.17
CA ARG A 239 38.53 2.76 -1.79
C ARG A 239 38.52 1.23 -1.70
N GLN A 240 37.81 0.56 -2.62
CA GLN A 240 37.80 -0.91 -2.66
C GLN A 240 39.20 -1.47 -2.94
N ILE A 241 39.92 -0.94 -3.93
CA ILE A 241 41.30 -1.35 -4.23
C ILE A 241 42.20 -1.20 -3.01
N ASN A 242 42.18 -0.04 -2.34
CA ASN A 242 42.99 0.19 -1.15
C ASN A 242 42.57 -0.72 0.01
N ARG A 243 41.28 -1.02 0.15
CA ARG A 243 40.77 -1.94 1.18
C ARG A 243 41.27 -3.35 0.94
N VAL A 244 41.15 -3.86 -0.29
CA VAL A 244 41.70 -5.17 -0.69
C VAL A 244 43.20 -5.21 -0.46
N ALA A 245 43.94 -4.18 -0.89
CA ALA A 245 45.39 -4.13 -0.67
C ALA A 245 45.74 -4.16 0.82
N THR A 246 44.96 -3.48 1.65
CA THR A 246 45.13 -3.50 3.11
C THR A 246 44.85 -4.89 3.69
N LEU A 247 43.80 -5.58 3.23
CA LEU A 247 43.47 -6.93 3.69
C LEU A 247 44.59 -7.93 3.33
N MET A 248 45.07 -7.90 2.09
CA MET A 248 46.18 -8.74 1.64
C MET A 248 47.47 -8.48 2.44
N ARG A 249 47.71 -7.22 2.82
CA ARG A 249 48.87 -6.83 3.63
C ARG A 249 48.77 -7.27 5.09
N ILE A 250 47.57 -7.46 5.64
CA ILE A 250 47.35 -7.83 7.05
C ILE A 250 47.14 -9.34 7.22
N PHE A 251 46.49 -9.98 6.25
CA PHE A 251 46.11 -11.37 6.31
C PHE A 251 46.82 -12.15 5.19
N PRO A 252 47.87 -12.94 5.50
CA PRO A 252 48.61 -13.70 4.50
C PRO A 252 47.79 -14.86 3.93
N ASN A 253 46.95 -15.51 4.75
CA ASN A 253 46.05 -16.60 4.36
C ASN A 253 44.64 -16.08 4.02
N LEU A 254 44.56 -15.00 3.24
CA LEU A 254 43.29 -14.40 2.86
C LEU A 254 42.62 -15.20 1.74
N ASP A 255 41.37 -15.60 1.96
CA ASP A 255 40.56 -16.20 0.89
C ASP A 255 40.23 -15.15 -0.17
N MET A 256 40.78 -15.36 -1.37
CA MET A 256 40.68 -14.42 -2.48
C MET A 256 39.30 -14.47 -3.15
N GLU A 257 38.56 -15.58 -3.03
CA GLU A 257 37.23 -15.73 -3.62
C GLU A 257 36.21 -14.90 -2.84
N ALA A 258 36.19 -15.03 -1.52
CA ALA A 258 35.36 -14.20 -0.63
C ALA A 258 35.63 -12.69 -0.82
N VAL A 259 36.89 -12.30 -1.01
CA VAL A 259 37.26 -10.89 -1.25
C VAL A 259 36.71 -10.37 -2.58
N LYS A 260 36.67 -11.22 -3.61
CA LYS A 260 36.11 -10.87 -4.93
C LYS A 260 34.61 -10.64 -4.85
N GLU A 261 33.91 -11.48 -4.10
CA GLU A 261 32.47 -11.35 -3.86
C GLU A 261 32.16 -10.04 -3.12
N GLN A 262 32.91 -9.74 -2.06
CA GLN A 262 32.68 -8.55 -1.24
C GLN A 262 33.09 -7.23 -1.93
N TYR A 263 34.15 -7.24 -2.75
CA TYR A 263 34.71 -6.04 -3.39
C TYR A 263 34.75 -6.16 -4.93
N PRO A 264 33.59 -6.16 -5.60
CA PRO A 264 33.50 -6.47 -7.04
C PRO A 264 34.10 -5.40 -7.96
N LEU A 265 34.33 -4.16 -7.49
CA LEU A 265 34.92 -3.09 -8.32
C LEU A 265 36.45 -3.12 -8.31
N ALA A 266 37.07 -3.84 -7.38
CA ALA A 266 38.51 -3.98 -7.29
C ALA A 266 38.98 -5.15 -8.16
N ASP A 267 39.89 -4.86 -9.09
CA ASP A 267 40.55 -5.88 -9.90
C ASP A 267 41.68 -6.53 -9.09
N ILE A 268 41.42 -7.72 -8.55
CA ILE A 268 42.30 -8.43 -7.63
C ILE A 268 43.67 -8.72 -8.23
N GLU A 269 43.73 -9.12 -9.49
CA GLU A 269 44.99 -9.44 -10.16
C GLU A 269 45.87 -8.20 -10.26
N LYS A 270 45.25 -7.04 -10.50
CA LYS A 270 45.96 -5.77 -10.50
C LYS A 270 46.36 -5.34 -9.08
N VAL A 271 45.51 -5.60 -8.08
CA VAL A 271 45.84 -5.27 -6.68
C VAL A 271 47.02 -6.10 -6.18
N LYS A 272 47.07 -7.41 -6.47
CA LYS A 272 48.19 -8.32 -6.14
C LYS A 272 49.57 -7.83 -6.59
N LYS A 273 49.61 -7.07 -7.70
CA LYS A 273 50.85 -6.52 -8.27
C LYS A 273 51.30 -5.22 -7.60
N LEU A 274 50.46 -4.60 -6.76
CA LEU A 274 50.79 -3.33 -6.11
C LEU A 274 51.70 -3.60 -4.92
N ARG A 275 52.82 -2.87 -4.82
CA ARG A 275 53.72 -2.91 -3.63
C ARG A 275 53.01 -2.67 -2.29
N LYS A 276 51.80 -2.09 -2.30
CA LYS A 276 50.97 -1.85 -1.12
C LYS A 276 50.37 -3.13 -0.52
N THR A 277 50.35 -4.24 -1.25
CA THR A 277 49.89 -5.54 -0.75
C THR A 277 50.97 -6.27 0.02
N ASP A 278 52.23 -5.88 -0.14
CA ASP A 278 53.36 -6.57 0.47
C ASP A 278 53.33 -6.34 1.99
N GLY A 279 53.02 -7.41 2.72
CA GLY A 279 53.06 -7.44 4.18
C GLY A 279 54.41 -7.88 4.71
N HIS A 280 54.66 -7.62 5.99
CA HIS A 280 55.84 -8.10 6.70
C HIS A 280 55.53 -9.48 7.31
N PHE A 281 55.45 -10.49 6.46
CA PHE A 281 55.28 -11.89 6.87
C PHE A 281 56.51 -12.67 6.44
N VAL A 282 56.99 -13.55 7.32
CA VAL A 282 57.94 -14.59 6.94
C VAL A 282 57.17 -15.56 6.04
N ARG A 283 57.62 -15.74 4.80
CA ARG A 283 57.07 -16.77 3.92
C ARG A 283 57.66 -18.08 4.39
N ASP A 284 56.82 -18.97 4.91
CA ASP A 284 57.19 -20.36 5.18
C ASP A 284 57.55 -21.10 3.87
#